data_AF-A0A3D8IVH5-F1
#
_entry.id   AF-A0A3D8IVH5-F1
#
_cell.length_a   1.000
_cell.length_b   1.000
_cell.length_c   1.000
_cell.angle_alpha   90.00
_cell.angle_beta   90.00
_cell.angle_gamma   90.00
#
_symmetry.space_group_name_H-M   'P 1'
#
loop_
_entity.id
_entity.type
_entity.pdbx_description
1 polymer ?
#
loop_
_entity_poly.entity_id
_entity_poly.type
_entity_poly.pdbx_seq_one_letter_code
_entity_poly.pdbx_strand_id
1 'polypeptide(L)'
;MNKGAILIISGPSGCGKSTLTKELLRVIPNLYFSISTTTRAIRQGEQDGVHYHFVSEQEFLQQVQEGKFLEWAQVHNNYYGTALEPITRALEQDKLVLFDVDVQGHRDIKEHFGDVAKSVFITTKNKDVLKNRLQSRQTDDEHTIEFRLIQAYEEMQHLHTFDYLLINDDITQAKEAITAIAQSLLYRNTWHNEDLLQNWIKL
;
A
#
# COMPACT_ATOMS: atom_id res chain seq x y z
N MET A 1 14.34 -19.94 -5.30
CA MET A 1 13.81 -18.97 -6.29
C MET A 1 13.25 -17.76 -5.55
N ASN A 2 13.32 -16.57 -6.15
CA ASN A 2 13.36 -15.28 -5.45
C ASN A 2 11.97 -14.81 -4.99
N LYS A 3 11.54 -15.20 -3.76
CA LYS A 3 10.14 -15.29 -3.26
C LYS A 3 9.28 -14.00 -3.21
N GLY A 4 9.23 -13.23 -4.30
CA GLY A 4 8.46 -12.01 -4.41
C GLY A 4 9.08 -10.82 -3.68
N ALA A 5 8.49 -9.65 -3.89
CA ALA A 5 8.89 -8.41 -3.23
C ALA A 5 7.66 -7.71 -2.68
N ILE A 6 7.85 -6.84 -1.68
CA ILE A 6 6.78 -6.06 -1.09
C ILE A 6 7.08 -4.57 -1.28
N LEU A 7 6.10 -3.85 -1.83
CA LEU A 7 6.07 -2.39 -1.87
C LEU A 7 4.87 -1.89 -1.08
N ILE A 8 5.12 -1.09 -0.05
CA ILE A 8 4.11 -0.38 0.72
C ILE A 8 4.06 1.06 0.22
N ILE A 9 2.86 1.54 -0.09
CA ILE A 9 2.63 2.94 -0.43
C ILE A 9 1.73 3.55 0.63
N SER A 10 2.19 4.65 1.20
CA SER A 10 1.42 5.48 2.15
C SER A 10 1.50 6.95 1.76
N GLY A 11 0.66 7.76 2.36
CA GLY A 11 0.67 9.21 2.18
C GLY A 11 -0.71 9.81 2.33
N PRO A 12 -0.76 11.13 2.60
CA PRO A 12 -2.00 11.79 2.98
C PRO A 12 -3.03 11.77 1.87
N SER A 13 -4.31 11.82 2.27
CA SER A 13 -5.40 11.97 1.31
C SER A 13 -5.18 13.20 0.43
N GLY A 14 -5.30 13.02 -0.89
CA GLY A 14 -5.05 14.09 -1.87
C GLY A 14 -3.64 14.12 -2.46
N CYS A 15 -2.68 13.34 -1.94
CA CYS A 15 -1.31 13.31 -2.46
C CYS A 15 -1.18 12.67 -3.86
N GLY A 16 -2.20 11.95 -4.34
CA GLY A 16 -2.21 11.29 -5.65
C GLY A 16 -1.85 9.79 -5.65
N LYS A 17 -1.75 9.18 -4.46
CA LYS A 17 -1.50 7.74 -4.24
C LYS A 17 -2.31 6.83 -5.16
N SER A 18 -3.64 6.97 -5.22
CA SER A 18 -4.49 6.12 -6.08
C SER A 18 -4.14 6.21 -7.58
N THR A 19 -3.68 7.38 -8.05
CA THR A 19 -3.25 7.54 -9.45
C THR A 19 -1.94 6.77 -9.71
N LEU A 20 -1.03 6.79 -8.74
CA LEU A 20 0.26 6.10 -8.81
C LEU A 20 0.08 4.58 -8.62
N THR A 21 -0.81 4.13 -7.73
CA THR A 21 -1.23 2.73 -7.60
C THR A 21 -1.79 2.20 -8.92
N LYS A 22 -2.68 2.94 -9.59
CA LYS A 22 -3.22 2.57 -10.91
C LYS A 22 -2.15 2.50 -11.99
N GLU A 23 -1.15 3.38 -11.94
CA GLU A 23 -0.01 3.30 -12.85
C GLU A 23 0.76 2.00 -12.65
N LEU A 24 1.12 1.66 -11.41
CA LEU A 24 1.83 0.42 -11.10
C LEU A 24 1.06 -0.83 -11.55
N LEU A 25 -0.25 -0.88 -11.30
CA LEU A 25 -1.12 -1.96 -11.76
C LEU A 25 -1.12 -2.11 -13.29
N ARG A 26 -0.93 -1.01 -14.02
CA ARG A 26 -0.89 -1.00 -15.48
C ARG A 26 0.46 -1.45 -16.03
N VAL A 27 1.57 -1.03 -15.41
CA VAL A 27 2.92 -1.18 -15.99
C VAL A 27 3.74 -2.32 -15.40
N ILE A 28 3.37 -2.84 -14.23
CA ILE A 28 4.05 -3.98 -13.61
C ILE A 28 3.24 -5.25 -13.87
N PRO A 29 3.67 -6.13 -14.79
CA PRO A 29 2.87 -7.27 -15.23
C PRO A 29 2.68 -8.36 -14.16
N ASN A 30 3.65 -8.54 -13.25
CA ASN A 30 3.60 -9.55 -12.18
C ASN A 30 3.35 -8.93 -10.80
N LEU A 31 2.32 -8.09 -10.71
CA LEU A 31 1.95 -7.37 -9.49
C LEU A 31 0.66 -7.95 -8.89
N TYR A 32 0.67 -8.16 -7.57
CA TYR A 32 -0.51 -8.46 -6.78
C TYR A 32 -0.86 -7.25 -5.92
N PHE A 33 -2.06 -6.70 -6.09
CA PHE A 33 -2.56 -5.63 -5.24
C PHE A 33 -3.27 -6.23 -4.03
N SER A 34 -2.81 -5.87 -2.83
CA SER A 34 -3.46 -6.29 -1.60
C SER A 34 -4.75 -5.50 -1.39
N ILE A 35 -5.88 -6.16 -1.63
CA ILE A 35 -7.22 -5.60 -1.42
C ILE A 35 -7.62 -5.86 0.04
N SER A 36 -7.87 -4.80 0.79
CA SER A 36 -8.29 -4.91 2.19
C SER A 36 -9.70 -5.50 2.31
N THR A 37 -9.94 -6.22 3.39
CA THR A 37 -11.26 -6.68 3.83
C THR A 37 -11.88 -5.60 4.73
N THR A 38 -13.18 -5.34 4.60
CA THR A 38 -13.88 -4.39 5.46
C THR A 38 -15.30 -4.83 5.81
N THR A 39 -15.77 -4.41 6.99
CA THR A 39 -17.17 -4.57 7.41
C THR A 39 -18.05 -3.40 7.02
N ARG A 40 -17.46 -2.34 6.46
CA ARG A 40 -18.21 -1.19 5.97
C ARG A 40 -19.12 -1.62 4.82
N ALA A 41 -20.35 -1.10 4.80
CA ALA A 41 -21.21 -1.27 3.64
C ALA A 41 -20.56 -0.70 2.36
N ILE A 42 -20.72 -1.43 1.25
CA ILE A 42 -20.29 -1.01 -0.08
C ILE A 42 -20.97 0.32 -0.47
N ARG A 43 -20.20 1.27 -1.02
CA ARG A 43 -20.72 2.56 -1.52
C ARG A 43 -21.06 2.48 -3.01
N GLN A 44 -21.85 3.44 -3.48
CA GLN A 44 -22.19 3.55 -4.91
C GLN A 44 -20.92 3.63 -5.77
N GLY A 45 -20.81 2.72 -6.74
CA GLY A 45 -19.66 2.64 -7.66
C GLY A 45 -18.52 1.75 -7.18
N GLU A 46 -18.51 1.31 -5.92
CA GLU A 46 -17.56 0.29 -5.45
C GLU A 46 -17.98 -1.11 -5.93
N GLN A 47 -17.01 -2.01 -6.01
CA GLN A 47 -17.18 -3.39 -6.43
C GLN A 47 -16.38 -4.30 -5.48
N ASP A 48 -17.01 -5.38 -5.02
CA ASP A 48 -16.38 -6.40 -4.18
C ASP A 48 -15.25 -7.12 -4.92
N GLY A 49 -14.15 -7.40 -4.21
CA GLY A 49 -12.94 -8.00 -4.78
C GLY A 49 -12.16 -7.11 -5.74
N VAL A 50 -12.57 -5.84 -5.88
CA VAL A 50 -11.86 -4.82 -6.65
C VAL A 50 -11.41 -3.67 -5.75
N HIS A 51 -12.34 -3.15 -4.95
CA HIS A 51 -12.07 -2.03 -4.04
C HIS A 51 -11.76 -2.51 -2.63
N TYR A 52 -12.60 -3.42 -2.13
CA TYR A 52 -12.45 -4.12 -0.85
C TYR A 52 -13.05 -5.52 -1.00
N HIS A 53 -12.72 -6.40 -0.07
CA HIS A 53 -13.56 -7.55 0.25
C HIS A 53 -14.57 -7.14 1.32
N PHE A 54 -15.84 -7.02 0.95
CA PHE A 54 -16.91 -6.58 1.84
C PHE A 54 -17.51 -7.79 2.55
N VAL A 55 -17.32 -7.87 3.87
CA VAL A 55 -17.78 -8.99 4.70
C VAL A 55 -18.69 -8.50 5.82
N SER A 56 -19.40 -9.41 6.48
CA SER A 56 -20.13 -9.07 7.70
C SER A 56 -19.17 -8.86 8.88
N GLU A 57 -19.62 -8.12 9.91
CA GLU A 57 -18.83 -7.97 11.15
C GLU A 57 -18.57 -9.31 11.83
N GLN A 58 -19.57 -10.21 11.86
CA GLN A 58 -19.41 -11.55 12.42
C GLN A 58 -18.32 -12.35 11.69
N GLU A 59 -18.32 -12.31 10.36
CA GLU A 59 -17.33 -13.01 9.53
C GLU A 59 -15.93 -12.40 9.73
N PHE A 60 -15.82 -11.08 9.79
CA PHE A 60 -14.55 -10.41 10.05
C PHE A 60 -13.96 -10.82 11.40
N LEU A 61 -14.76 -10.77 12.47
CA LEU A 61 -14.31 -11.14 13.82
C LEU A 61 -13.95 -12.63 13.92
N GLN A 62 -14.63 -13.50 13.19
CA GLN A 62 -14.22 -14.91 13.08
C GLN A 62 -12.84 -15.03 12.42
N GLN A 63 -12.60 -14.32 11.32
CA GLN A 63 -11.29 -14.32 10.65
C GLN A 63 -10.17 -13.76 11.55
N VAL A 64 -10.48 -12.77 12.39
CA VAL A 64 -9.57 -12.28 13.44
C VAL A 64 -9.21 -13.39 14.43
N GLN A 65 -10.20 -14.12 14.96
CA GLN A 65 -9.96 -15.22 15.90
C GLN A 65 -9.14 -16.36 15.28
N GLU A 66 -9.31 -16.59 13.98
CA GLU A 66 -8.56 -17.58 13.20
C GLU A 66 -7.14 -17.09 12.79
N GLY A 67 -6.75 -15.85 13.13
CA GLY A 67 -5.44 -15.30 12.80
C GLY A 67 -5.22 -15.09 11.30
N LYS A 68 -6.29 -14.83 10.53
CA LYS A 68 -6.23 -14.70 9.06
C LYS A 68 -5.75 -13.34 8.56
N PHE A 69 -5.70 -12.35 9.44
CA PHE A 69 -5.26 -10.99 9.11
C PHE A 69 -3.82 -10.77 9.53
N LEU A 70 -3.04 -10.17 8.62
CA LEU A 70 -1.72 -9.63 8.91
C LEU A 70 -1.82 -8.46 9.91
N GLU A 71 -2.76 -7.57 9.64
CA GLU A 71 -3.13 -6.44 10.48
C GLU A 71 -4.63 -6.19 10.34
N TRP A 72 -5.22 -5.59 11.36
CA TRP A 72 -6.58 -5.06 11.29
C TRP A 72 -6.77 -3.94 12.31
N ALA A 73 -7.70 -3.04 12.00
CA ALA A 73 -8.09 -1.94 12.87
C ALA A 73 -9.59 -1.65 12.77
N GLN A 74 -10.14 -1.02 13.80
CA GLN A 74 -11.49 -0.47 13.77
C GLN A 74 -11.42 1.04 13.51
N VAL A 75 -12.01 1.48 12.40
CA VAL A 75 -12.05 2.88 11.97
C VAL A 75 -13.49 3.29 11.73
N HIS A 76 -13.95 4.33 12.45
CA HIS A 76 -15.34 4.82 12.39
C HIS A 76 -16.37 3.69 12.50
N ASN A 77 -16.23 2.84 13.51
CA ASN A 77 -17.07 1.67 13.81
C ASN A 77 -17.06 0.55 12.77
N ASN A 78 -16.23 0.61 11.74
CA ASN A 78 -16.06 -0.47 10.77
C ASN A 78 -14.68 -1.08 10.91
N TYR A 79 -14.56 -2.39 10.73
CA TYR A 79 -13.27 -3.04 10.71
C TYR A 79 -12.67 -3.02 9.31
N TYR A 80 -11.35 -2.94 9.27
CA TYR A 80 -10.53 -3.05 8.08
C TYR A 80 -9.38 -3.99 8.39
N GLY A 81 -9.02 -4.86 7.46
CA GLY A 81 -7.91 -5.78 7.66
C GLY A 81 -7.30 -6.28 6.36
N THR A 82 -6.05 -6.72 6.46
CA THR A 82 -5.26 -7.18 5.33
C THR A 82 -5.06 -8.69 5.43
N ALA A 83 -5.70 -9.45 4.53
CA ALA A 83 -5.70 -10.91 4.59
C ALA A 83 -4.31 -11.49 4.26
N LEU A 84 -3.79 -12.37 5.13
CA LEU A 84 -2.42 -12.87 5.03
C LEU A 84 -2.23 -13.92 3.93
N GLU A 85 -3.18 -14.84 3.76
CA GLU A 85 -3.05 -15.97 2.82
C GLU A 85 -2.82 -15.53 1.36
N PRO A 86 -3.57 -14.57 0.78
CA PRO A 86 -3.33 -14.11 -0.59
C PRO A 86 -1.96 -13.48 -0.78
N ILE A 87 -1.45 -12.77 0.23
CA ILE A 87 -0.12 -12.14 0.22
C ILE A 87 0.96 -13.20 0.16
N THR A 88 0.90 -14.18 1.07
CA THR A 88 1.87 -15.29 1.11
C THR A 88 1.91 -16.03 -0.22
N ARG A 89 0.73 -16.36 -0.76
CA ARG A 89 0.62 -17.03 -2.08
C ARG A 89 1.21 -16.18 -3.20
N ALA A 90 0.99 -14.87 -3.20
CA ALA A 90 1.54 -13.97 -4.22
C ALA A 90 3.07 -13.91 -4.15
N LEU A 91 3.64 -13.87 -2.94
CA LEU A 91 5.09 -13.89 -2.72
C LEU A 91 5.70 -15.22 -3.19
N GLU A 92 5.06 -16.35 -2.89
CA GLU A 92 5.48 -17.68 -3.38
C GLU A 92 5.44 -17.81 -4.91
N GLN A 93 4.66 -16.96 -5.59
CA GLN A 93 4.57 -16.88 -7.05
C GLN A 93 5.51 -15.81 -7.64
N ASP A 94 6.51 -15.37 -6.88
CA ASP A 94 7.50 -14.36 -7.27
C ASP A 94 6.88 -13.02 -7.71
N LYS A 95 5.72 -12.65 -7.14
CA LYS A 95 5.02 -11.39 -7.47
C LYS A 95 5.55 -10.21 -6.65
N LEU A 96 5.41 -9.00 -7.21
CA LEU A 96 5.44 -7.78 -6.40
C LEU A 96 4.09 -7.61 -5.71
N VAL A 97 4.06 -7.72 -4.39
CA VAL A 97 2.89 -7.38 -3.58
C VAL A 97 2.89 -5.88 -3.31
N LEU A 98 1.81 -5.22 -3.69
CA LEU A 98 1.59 -3.80 -3.48
C LEU A 98 0.54 -3.57 -2.38
N PHE A 99 0.93 -2.85 -1.34
CA PHE A 99 0.03 -2.35 -0.30
C PHE A 99 -0.22 -0.87 -0.48
N ASP A 100 -1.48 -0.46 -0.30
CA ASP A 100 -1.91 0.94 -0.28
C ASP A 100 -2.60 1.19 1.07
N VAL A 101 -1.81 1.61 2.07
CA VAL A 101 -2.22 1.66 3.49
C VAL A 101 -1.76 2.95 4.16
N ASP A 102 -2.33 3.28 5.32
CA ASP A 102 -1.88 4.40 6.15
C ASP A 102 -0.57 4.10 6.90
N VAL A 103 -0.15 5.01 7.78
CA VAL A 103 1.07 4.88 8.57
C VAL A 103 1.00 3.73 9.58
N GLN A 104 -0.19 3.42 10.11
CA GLN A 104 -0.37 2.28 11.01
C GLN A 104 -0.18 0.97 10.25
N GLY A 105 -0.86 0.80 9.12
CA GLY A 105 -0.69 -0.38 8.27
C GLY A 105 0.76 -0.52 7.78
N HIS A 106 1.42 0.59 7.44
CA HIS A 106 2.86 0.58 7.12
C HIS A 106 3.70 -0.04 8.23
N ARG A 107 3.53 0.43 9.48
CA ARG A 107 4.28 -0.08 10.63
C ARG A 107 4.04 -1.57 10.82
N ASP A 108 2.79 -2.01 10.79
CA ASP A 108 2.41 -3.39 11.08
C ASP A 108 2.94 -4.35 9.99
N ILE A 109 2.91 -3.94 8.71
CA ILE A 109 3.52 -4.71 7.60
C ILE A 109 5.05 -4.73 7.72
N LYS A 110 5.69 -3.61 8.07
CA LYS A 110 7.15 -3.54 8.27
C LYS A 110 7.60 -4.40 9.45
N GLU A 111 6.83 -4.48 10.52
CA GLU A 111 7.12 -5.34 11.67
C GLU A 111 7.06 -6.83 11.28
N HIS A 112 6.08 -7.23 10.46
CA HIS A 112 5.94 -8.61 10.03
C HIS A 112 6.97 -9.05 8.98
N PHE A 113 7.22 -8.23 7.96
CA PHE A 113 8.07 -8.61 6.81
C PHE A 113 9.49 -8.04 6.85
N GLY A 114 9.80 -7.16 7.81
CA GLY A 114 11.12 -6.57 8.00
C GLY A 114 11.67 -5.92 6.73
N ASP A 115 12.93 -6.21 6.43
CA ASP A 115 13.67 -5.61 5.30
C ASP A 115 13.21 -6.09 3.90
N VAL A 116 12.40 -7.15 3.83
CA VAL A 116 11.80 -7.60 2.58
C VAL A 116 10.79 -6.57 2.09
N ALA A 117 10.04 -5.96 3.01
CA ALA A 117 9.11 -4.87 2.71
C ALA A 117 9.83 -3.54 2.55
N LYS A 118 9.66 -2.91 1.38
CA LYS A 118 10.10 -1.53 1.12
C LYS A 118 8.92 -0.61 1.04
N SER A 119 9.08 0.61 1.52
CA SER A 119 7.98 1.57 1.58
C SER A 119 8.30 2.91 0.94
N VAL A 120 7.28 3.53 0.35
CA VAL A 120 7.33 4.86 -0.25
C VAL A 120 6.27 5.72 0.40
N PHE A 121 6.66 6.84 1.00
CA PHE A 121 5.72 7.87 1.42
C PHE A 121 5.53 8.87 0.27
N ILE A 122 4.29 9.07 -0.16
CA ILE A 122 3.92 9.99 -1.23
C ILE A 122 3.33 11.24 -0.62
N THR A 123 3.86 12.41 -0.98
CA THR A 123 3.32 13.70 -0.51
C THR A 123 3.33 14.75 -1.62
N THR A 124 2.88 15.96 -1.31
CA THR A 124 2.98 17.15 -2.17
C THR A 124 4.10 18.06 -1.68
N LYS A 125 4.53 19.02 -2.51
CA LYS A 125 5.56 20.02 -2.13
C LYS A 125 5.32 20.69 -0.78
N ASN A 126 4.06 21.04 -0.53
CA ASN A 126 3.64 21.83 0.61
C ASN A 126 2.13 21.63 0.88
N LYS A 127 1.67 22.21 2.01
CA LYS A 127 0.27 22.18 2.46
C LYS A 127 -0.69 22.81 1.43
N ASP A 128 -0.28 23.88 0.75
CA ASP A 128 -1.16 24.61 -0.16
C ASP A 128 -1.52 23.78 -1.40
N VAL A 129 -0.54 23.05 -1.96
CA VAL A 129 -0.79 22.12 -3.07
C VAL A 129 -1.74 21.01 -2.63
N LEU A 130 -1.56 20.44 -1.44
CA LEU A 130 -2.46 19.41 -0.89
C LEU A 130 -3.88 19.95 -0.71
N LYS A 131 -4.01 21.13 -0.13
CA LYS A 131 -5.29 21.82 0.09
C LYS A 131 -6.03 22.04 -1.23
N ASN A 132 -5.34 22.59 -2.23
CA ASN A 132 -5.92 22.83 -3.55
C ASN A 132 -6.42 21.53 -4.21
N ARG A 133 -5.67 20.42 -4.07
CA ARG A 133 -6.08 19.09 -4.59
C ARG A 133 -7.29 18.49 -3.87
N LEU A 134 -7.43 18.74 -2.57
CA LEU A 134 -8.60 18.33 -1.81
C LEU A 134 -9.83 19.15 -2.23
N GLN A 135 -9.69 20.47 -2.32
CA GLN A 135 -10.76 21.38 -2.76
C GLN A 135 -11.24 21.07 -4.19
N SER A 136 -10.33 20.75 -5.11
CA SER A 136 -10.68 20.47 -6.51
C SER A 136 -11.57 19.24 -6.69
N ARG A 137 -11.66 18.36 -5.69
CA ARG A 137 -12.53 17.17 -5.75
C ARG A 137 -13.99 17.51 -5.49
N GLN A 138 -14.30 18.68 -4.91
CA GLN A 138 -15.66 19.14 -4.61
C GLN A 138 -16.51 18.15 -3.79
N THR A 139 -15.87 17.24 -3.05
CA THR A 139 -16.54 16.21 -2.23
C THR A 139 -16.56 16.54 -0.74
N ASP A 140 -15.73 17.47 -0.30
CA ASP A 140 -15.49 17.77 1.11
C ASP A 140 -15.79 19.25 1.40
N ASP A 141 -16.34 19.56 2.57
CA ASP A 141 -16.51 20.93 3.05
C ASP A 141 -15.21 21.51 3.64
N GLU A 142 -15.17 22.81 3.91
CA GLU A 142 -13.96 23.48 4.42
C GLU A 142 -13.45 22.91 5.75
N HIS A 143 -14.37 22.53 6.66
CA HIS A 143 -14.01 21.94 7.94
C HIS A 143 -13.34 20.58 7.77
N THR A 144 -13.87 19.74 6.87
CA THR A 144 -13.32 18.43 6.53
C THR A 144 -11.95 18.57 5.87
N ILE A 145 -11.76 19.59 5.04
CA ILE A 145 -10.47 19.86 4.40
C ILE A 145 -9.41 20.24 5.45
N GLU A 146 -9.71 21.15 6.37
CA GLU A 146 -8.74 21.53 7.40
C GLU A 146 -8.42 20.34 8.32
N PHE A 147 -9.42 19.54 8.69
CA PHE A 147 -9.21 18.29 9.44
C PHE A 147 -8.26 17.34 8.71
N ARG A 148 -8.46 17.13 7.40
CA ARG A 148 -7.57 16.29 6.58
C ARG A 148 -6.16 16.85 6.48
N LEU A 149 -5.98 18.17 6.48
CA LEU A 149 -4.65 18.79 6.49
C LEU A 149 -3.93 18.58 7.82
N ILE A 150 -4.66 18.57 8.95
CA ILE A 150 -4.11 18.22 10.27
C ILE A 150 -3.67 16.76 10.27
N GLN A 151 -4.54 15.85 9.83
CA GLN A 151 -4.21 14.42 9.72
C GLN A 151 -3.01 14.18 8.79
N ALA A 152 -2.93 14.91 7.67
CA ALA A 152 -1.78 14.84 6.78
C ALA A 152 -0.47 15.27 7.46
N TYR A 153 -0.52 16.31 8.30
CA TYR A 153 0.65 16.74 9.07
C TYR A 153 1.10 15.70 10.09
N GLU A 154 0.15 15.04 10.76
CA GLU A 154 0.41 13.94 11.69
C GLU A 154 1.08 12.76 10.96
N GLU A 155 0.53 12.32 9.82
CA GLU A 155 1.15 11.27 8.99
C GLU A 155 2.58 11.65 8.56
N MET A 156 2.81 12.92 8.18
CA MET A 156 4.13 13.40 7.76
C MET A 156 5.19 13.39 8.87
N GLN A 157 4.80 13.33 10.16
CA GLN A 157 5.79 13.17 11.24
C GLN A 157 6.51 11.81 11.17
N HIS A 158 5.93 10.83 10.49
CA HIS A 158 6.45 9.48 10.37
C HIS A 158 7.35 9.27 9.13
N LEU A 159 7.65 10.32 8.35
CA LEU A 159 8.47 10.23 7.13
C LEU A 159 9.78 9.46 7.30
N HIS A 160 10.42 9.60 8.46
CA HIS A 160 11.70 8.96 8.78
C HIS A 160 11.63 7.42 8.85
N THR A 161 10.44 6.82 8.91
CA THR A 161 10.26 5.37 8.96
C THR A 161 10.15 4.73 7.57
N PHE A 162 10.09 5.55 6.50
CA PHE A 162 9.91 5.09 5.13
C PHE A 162 11.25 4.92 4.40
N ASP A 163 11.35 3.91 3.53
CA ASP A 163 12.56 3.68 2.72
C ASP A 163 12.74 4.76 1.64
N TYR A 164 11.65 5.34 1.13
CA TYR A 164 11.65 6.38 0.11
C TYR A 164 10.63 7.48 0.40
N LEU A 165 10.95 8.71 -0.04
CA LEU A 165 10.03 9.85 -0.10
C LEU A 165 9.82 10.25 -1.55
N LEU A 166 8.56 10.33 -1.98
CA LEU A 166 8.17 10.75 -3.31
C LEU A 166 7.28 12.01 -3.23
N ILE A 167 7.79 13.12 -3.76
CA ILE A 167 7.05 14.38 -3.85
C ILE A 167 6.32 14.41 -5.20
N ASN A 168 5.01 14.21 -5.18
CA ASN A 168 4.15 14.17 -6.37
C ASN A 168 3.69 15.57 -6.77
N ASP A 169 4.62 16.38 -7.29
CA ASP A 169 4.32 17.71 -7.85
C ASP A 169 4.04 17.67 -9.35
N ASP A 170 4.79 16.84 -10.07
CA ASP A 170 4.58 16.50 -11.49
C ASP A 170 4.17 15.03 -11.57
N ILE A 171 2.96 14.78 -12.08
CA ILE A 171 2.41 13.42 -12.10
C ILE A 171 3.18 12.49 -13.04
N THR A 172 3.78 13.00 -14.11
CA THR A 172 4.56 12.20 -15.07
C THR A 172 5.85 11.75 -14.41
N GLN A 173 6.59 12.66 -13.79
CA GLN A 173 7.81 12.34 -13.05
C GLN A 173 7.54 11.42 -11.85
N ALA A 174 6.44 11.66 -11.13
CA ALA A 174 6.02 10.81 -10.02
C ALA A 174 5.73 9.37 -10.46
N LYS A 175 5.09 9.20 -11.62
CA LYS A 175 4.85 7.89 -12.23
C LYS A 175 6.15 7.19 -12.62
N GLU A 176 7.06 7.89 -13.29
CA GLU A 176 8.37 7.35 -13.65
C GLU A 176 9.15 6.90 -12.41
N ALA A 177 9.19 7.74 -11.37
CA ALA A 177 9.89 7.46 -10.12
C ALA A 177 9.30 6.25 -9.38
N ILE A 178 7.98 6.18 -9.19
CA ILE A 178 7.36 5.05 -8.47
C ILE A 178 7.52 3.74 -9.26
N THR A 179 7.42 3.79 -10.59
CA THR A 179 7.66 2.63 -11.45
C THR A 179 9.10 2.15 -11.34
N ALA A 180 10.08 3.06 -11.35
CA ALA A 180 11.49 2.70 -11.18
C ALA A 180 11.75 2.05 -9.81
N ILE A 181 11.18 2.59 -8.74
CA ILE A 181 11.26 2.00 -7.39
C ILE A 181 10.67 0.58 -7.43
N ALA A 182 9.42 0.43 -7.89
CA ALA A 182 8.73 -0.86 -7.94
C ALA A 182 9.50 -1.92 -8.76
N GLN A 183 10.00 -1.55 -9.93
CA GLN A 183 10.80 -2.44 -10.79
C GLN A 183 12.10 -2.86 -10.11
N SER A 184 12.80 -1.94 -9.45
CA SER A 184 14.06 -2.24 -8.78
C SER A 184 13.91 -3.31 -7.69
N LEU A 185 12.74 -3.37 -7.03
CA LEU A 185 12.48 -4.34 -5.96
C LEU A 185 12.46 -5.79 -6.46
N LEU A 186 12.06 -6.02 -7.72
CA LEU A 186 12.04 -7.34 -8.36
C LEU A 186 13.45 -7.90 -8.58
N TYR A 187 14.47 -7.03 -8.61
CA TYR A 187 15.86 -7.40 -8.86
C TYR A 187 16.75 -7.28 -7.62
N ARG A 188 16.16 -7.12 -6.43
CA ARG A 188 16.94 -7.11 -5.18
C ARG A 188 17.64 -8.44 -5.00
N ASN A 189 18.92 -8.35 -4.65
CA ASN A 189 19.68 -9.52 -4.22
C ASN A 189 19.07 -10.04 -2.91
N THR A 190 18.68 -11.30 -2.93
CA THR A 190 17.84 -11.94 -1.92
C THR A 190 18.48 -13.28 -1.57
N TRP A 191 18.16 -13.81 -0.40
CA TRP A 191 18.87 -14.89 0.32
C TRP A 191 18.95 -16.26 -0.39
N HIS A 192 18.57 -16.37 -1.67
CA HIS A 192 18.57 -17.62 -2.45
C HIS A 192 19.75 -17.72 -3.44
N ASN A 193 20.88 -17.05 -3.15
CA ASN A 193 22.07 -17.16 -3.98
C ASN A 193 22.66 -18.58 -3.98
N GLU A 194 22.41 -19.38 -2.94
CA GLU A 194 22.93 -20.75 -2.85
C GLU A 194 22.36 -21.66 -3.95
N ASP A 195 21.05 -21.60 -4.22
CA ASP A 195 20.43 -22.34 -5.33
C ASP A 195 21.02 -21.91 -6.68
N LEU A 196 21.20 -20.60 -6.87
CA LEU A 196 21.81 -20.06 -8.08
C LEU A 196 23.24 -20.57 -8.22
N LEU A 197 24.05 -20.50 -7.17
CA LEU A 197 25.44 -20.94 -7.16
C LEU A 197 25.56 -22.46 -7.39
N GLN A 198 24.70 -23.26 -6.77
CA GLN A 198 24.68 -24.72 -6.97
C GLN A 198 24.32 -25.10 -8.40
N ASN A 199 23.36 -24.40 -9.02
CA ASN A 199 23.00 -24.62 -10.42
C ASN A 199 24.07 -24.07 -11.38
N TRP A 200 24.70 -22.95 -11.03
CA TRP A 200 25.76 -22.33 -11.83
C TRP A 200 27.01 -23.21 -11.92
N ILE A 201 27.37 -23.90 -10.84
CA ILE A 201 28.53 -24.81 -10.78
C ILE A 201 28.26 -26.14 -11.52
N LYS A 202 27.01 -26.52 -11.75
CA LYS A 202 26.64 -27.80 -12.43
C LYS A 202 26.86 -27.80 -13.96
N LEU A 203 27.73 -26.96 -14.50
CA LEU A 203 28.13 -26.92 -15.92
C LEU A 203 29.49 -27.59 -16.15
#